data_AF-A0A931IJL4-F1
#
_entry.id   AF-A0A931IJL4-F1
#
_cell.length_a   1.000
_cell.length_b   1.000
_cell.length_c   1.000
_cell.angle_alpha   90.00
_cell.angle_beta   90.00
_cell.angle_gamma   90.00
#
_symmetry.space_group_name_H-M   'P 1'
#
loop_
_entity.id
_entity.type
_entity.pdbx_description
1 polymer ?
#
loop_
_entity_poly.entity_id
_entity_poly.type
_entity_poly.pdbx_seq_one_letter_code
_entity_poly.pdbx_strand_id
1 'polypeptide(L)'
;MEFLEVVFNLRTVYLDKLLFDEFKLTADNIKSSHFYDNDEERDKEFHEIASFSDFFTKPATGTITVKELQLGTVLEEFLIVFSFNEEFCTIDINFSESDWIVDNILDKKKCLELMEYFLSLMERYHIESVRFGYEPATDDDTCLIELKAGVTQMKDIVNRL
;
A
#
# COMPACT_ATOMS: atom_id res chain seq x y z
N MET A 1 19.98 5.61 -2.33
CA MET A 1 19.03 4.58 -1.86
C MET A 1 17.71 5.09 -2.34
N GLU A 2 17.22 4.52 -3.43
CA GLU A 2 15.91 4.87 -3.96
C GLU A 2 14.84 4.07 -3.21
N PHE A 3 13.59 4.52 -3.35
CA PHE A 3 12.43 3.87 -2.77
C PHE A 3 11.52 3.36 -3.88
N LEU A 4 11.01 2.15 -3.66
CA LEU A 4 9.93 1.58 -4.43
C LEU A 4 8.61 1.90 -3.74
N GLU A 5 7.57 2.03 -4.54
CA GLU A 5 6.25 2.40 -4.07
C GLU A 5 5.19 1.54 -4.75
N VAL A 6 4.16 1.14 -3.99
CA VAL A 6 2.89 0.64 -4.53
C VAL A 6 1.78 1.61 -4.18
N VAL A 7 1.06 2.09 -5.20
CA VAL A 7 0.00 3.09 -5.08
C VAL A 7 -1.32 2.53 -5.58
N PHE A 8 -2.39 2.67 -4.79
CA PHE A 8 -3.73 2.30 -5.22
C PHE A 8 -4.83 3.05 -4.46
N ASN A 9 -6.02 3.13 -5.06
CA ASN A 9 -7.19 3.71 -4.43
C ASN A 9 -8.12 2.62 -3.90
N LEU A 10 -8.53 2.76 -2.64
CA LEU A 10 -9.48 1.88 -1.97
C LEU A 10 -10.71 2.69 -1.56
N ARG A 11 -11.91 2.11 -1.68
CA ARG A 11 -13.10 2.70 -1.06
C ARG A 11 -12.95 2.69 0.46
N THR A 12 -13.23 3.80 1.12
CA THR A 12 -13.03 3.97 2.57
C THR A 12 -13.74 2.89 3.39
N VAL A 13 -14.90 2.39 2.92
CA VAL A 13 -15.66 1.30 3.56
C VAL A 13 -14.91 -0.04 3.68
N TYR A 14 -13.82 -0.21 2.94
CA TYR A 14 -12.99 -1.42 2.98
C TYR A 14 -11.70 -1.27 3.78
N LEU A 15 -11.43 -0.07 4.31
CA LEU A 15 -10.16 0.25 4.93
C LEU A 15 -9.90 -0.59 6.18
N ASP A 16 -10.88 -0.73 7.07
CA ASP A 16 -10.73 -1.58 8.25
C ASP A 16 -10.44 -3.03 7.87
N LYS A 17 -11.13 -3.54 6.86
CA LYS A 17 -10.91 -4.90 6.35
C LYS A 17 -9.50 -5.06 5.76
N LEU A 18 -9.01 -4.07 5.02
CA LEU A 18 -7.64 -4.09 4.51
C LEU A 18 -6.63 -4.10 5.68
N LEU A 19 -6.76 -3.17 6.63
CA LEU A 19 -5.78 -2.98 7.70
C LEU A 19 -5.77 -4.14 8.70
N PHE A 20 -6.94 -4.61 9.13
CA PHE A 20 -7.06 -5.62 10.18
C PHE A 20 -7.12 -7.05 9.66
N ASP A 21 -7.75 -7.32 8.51
CA ASP A 21 -7.94 -8.69 8.03
C ASP A 21 -6.89 -9.11 6.99
N GLU A 22 -6.56 -8.23 6.03
CA GLU A 22 -5.59 -8.52 4.98
C GLU A 22 -4.16 -8.27 5.45
N PHE A 23 -3.87 -7.04 5.88
CA PHE A 23 -2.54 -6.65 6.38
C PHE A 23 -2.28 -7.14 7.79
N LYS A 24 -3.34 -7.45 8.56
CA LYS A 24 -3.23 -7.96 9.94
C LYS A 24 -2.32 -7.08 10.80
N LEU A 25 -2.51 -5.76 10.68
CA LEU A 25 -1.77 -4.80 11.47
C LEU A 25 -2.12 -4.94 12.94
N THR A 26 -1.10 -4.94 13.77
CA THR A 26 -1.17 -5.06 15.23
C THR A 26 -0.13 -4.14 15.85
N ALA A 27 -0.24 -3.83 17.14
CA ALA A 27 0.77 -3.05 17.84
C ALA A 27 2.18 -3.69 17.76
N ASP A 28 2.27 -5.01 17.58
CA ASP A 28 3.55 -5.72 17.52
C ASP A 28 4.31 -5.49 16.21
N ASN A 29 3.61 -5.39 15.07
CA ASN A 29 4.23 -5.16 13.77
C ASN A 29 4.27 -3.68 13.35
N ILE A 30 3.59 -2.78 14.07
CA ILE A 30 3.72 -1.33 13.88
C ILE A 30 4.94 -0.79 14.63
N LYS A 31 5.74 0.07 13.99
CA LYS A 31 6.80 0.85 14.64
C LYS A 31 6.27 2.17 15.19
N SER A 32 5.44 2.85 14.40
CA SER A 32 4.84 4.15 14.72
C SER A 32 3.64 4.40 13.82
N SER A 33 2.73 5.25 14.26
CA SER A 33 1.58 5.68 13.47
C SER A 33 1.20 7.12 13.79
N HIS A 34 0.79 7.87 12.78
CA HIS A 34 0.40 9.26 12.95
C HIS A 34 -0.89 9.53 12.19
N PHE A 35 -1.94 9.84 12.93
CA PHE A 35 -3.27 10.12 12.43
C PHE A 35 -3.81 11.37 13.09
N TYR A 36 -3.83 12.49 12.36
CA TYR A 36 -4.33 13.74 12.91
C TYR A 36 -5.86 13.73 12.99
N ASP A 37 -6.40 13.79 14.20
CA ASP A 37 -7.81 13.95 14.46
C ASP A 37 -8.18 15.43 14.49
N ASN A 38 -8.96 15.87 13.51
CA ASN A 38 -9.42 17.26 13.41
C ASN A 38 -10.46 17.63 14.47
N ASP A 39 -11.20 16.66 15.01
CA ASP A 39 -12.23 16.91 16.02
C ASP A 39 -11.63 17.01 17.43
N GLU A 40 -10.55 16.27 17.70
CA GLU A 40 -9.78 16.35 18.96
C GLU A 40 -8.56 17.28 18.91
N GLU A 41 -8.23 17.83 17.73
CA GLU A 41 -7.05 18.67 17.46
C GLU A 41 -5.72 18.05 17.95
N ARG A 42 -5.57 16.74 17.76
CA ARG A 42 -4.36 16.00 18.18
C ARG A 42 -4.04 14.83 17.28
N ASP A 43 -2.79 14.37 17.35
CA ASP A 43 -2.37 13.12 16.76
C ASP A 43 -2.91 11.92 17.57
N LYS A 44 -3.33 10.88 16.86
CA LYS A 44 -3.75 9.59 17.39
C LYS A 44 -2.85 8.49 16.83
N GLU A 45 -2.53 7.54 17.69
CA GLU A 45 -1.87 6.31 17.30
C GLU A 45 -2.90 5.28 16.78
N PHE A 46 -2.43 4.31 15.98
CA PHE A 46 -3.26 3.28 15.34
C PHE A 46 -4.18 2.56 16.33
N HIS A 47 -3.68 2.25 17.53
CA HIS A 47 -4.44 1.53 18.56
C HIS A 47 -5.52 2.37 19.23
N GLU A 48 -5.53 3.69 19.04
CA GLU A 48 -6.57 4.59 19.55
C GLU A 48 -7.78 4.67 18.61
N ILE A 49 -7.64 4.20 17.36
CA ILE A 49 -8.68 4.27 16.33
C ILE A 49 -9.38 2.91 16.24
N ALA A 50 -10.68 2.90 16.59
CA ALA A 50 -11.47 1.68 16.56
C ALA A 50 -11.98 1.30 15.15
N SER A 51 -12.16 2.30 14.29
CA SER A 51 -12.67 2.16 12.93
C SER A 51 -12.08 3.28 12.10
N PHE A 52 -11.17 2.94 11.19
CA PHE A 52 -10.58 3.87 10.25
C PHE A 52 -11.58 4.30 9.19
N SER A 53 -12.52 3.41 8.84
CA SER A 53 -13.62 3.76 7.93
C SER A 53 -14.51 4.88 8.51
N ASP A 54 -14.72 4.91 9.83
CA ASP A 54 -15.47 5.99 10.51
C ASP A 54 -14.59 7.20 10.85
N PHE A 55 -13.30 6.98 11.13
CA PHE A 55 -12.35 8.05 11.44
C PHE A 55 -12.16 8.99 10.25
N PHE A 56 -12.09 8.45 9.03
CA PHE A 56 -11.85 9.21 7.81
C PHE A 56 -13.14 9.59 7.07
N THR A 57 -14.13 10.09 7.80
CA THR A 57 -15.35 10.69 7.22
C THR A 57 -15.12 12.07 6.61
N LYS A 58 -13.94 12.68 6.86
CA LYS A 58 -13.49 13.96 6.33
C LYS A 58 -12.13 13.80 5.63
N PRO A 59 -11.76 14.68 4.69
CA PRO A 59 -10.43 14.67 4.11
C PRO A 59 -9.34 14.81 5.18
N ALA A 60 -8.35 13.93 5.13
CA ALA A 60 -7.24 13.89 6.07
C ALA A 60 -6.09 13.06 5.48
N THR A 61 -4.97 13.02 6.19
CA THR A 61 -3.85 12.13 5.90
C THR A 61 -3.46 11.35 7.15
N GLY A 62 -2.82 10.21 6.94
CA GLY A 62 -2.31 9.38 8.01
C GLY A 62 -1.10 8.60 7.56
N THR A 63 -0.30 8.14 8.51
CA THR A 63 0.85 7.29 8.22
C THR A 63 0.99 6.15 9.21
N ILE A 64 1.52 5.02 8.74
CA ILE A 64 1.94 3.90 9.59
C ILE A 64 3.31 3.44 9.11
N THR A 65 4.30 3.40 10.00
CA THR A 65 5.56 2.70 9.74
C THR A 65 5.43 1.28 10.27
N VAL A 66 5.66 0.29 9.40
CA VAL A 66 5.47 -1.12 9.68
C VAL A 66 6.83 -1.83 9.67
N LYS A 67 7.03 -2.75 10.62
CA LYS A 67 8.27 -3.53 10.76
C LYS A 67 8.41 -4.54 9.63
N GLU A 68 7.36 -5.31 9.40
CA GLU A 68 7.35 -6.41 8.43
C GLU A 68 5.91 -6.79 8.09
N LEU A 69 5.62 -7.07 6.81
CA LEU A 69 4.40 -7.77 6.36
C LEU A 69 4.69 -8.72 5.20
N GLN A 70 3.87 -9.76 5.10
CA GLN A 70 3.82 -10.65 3.94
C GLN A 70 2.76 -10.17 2.94
N LEU A 71 3.17 -9.51 1.86
CA LEU A 71 2.30 -9.07 0.76
C LEU A 71 2.71 -9.79 -0.53
N GLY A 72 2.51 -11.11 -0.57
CA GLY A 72 3.06 -11.98 -1.62
C GLY A 72 4.54 -12.28 -1.42
N THR A 73 5.34 -11.27 -1.11
CA THR A 73 6.71 -11.35 -0.57
C THR A 73 6.80 -10.62 0.77
N VAL A 74 7.87 -10.85 1.53
CA VAL A 74 8.16 -10.09 2.75
C VAL A 74 8.59 -8.67 2.37
N LEU A 75 7.93 -7.67 2.94
CA LEU A 75 8.35 -6.27 2.95
C LEU A 75 8.78 -5.94 4.38
N GLU A 76 10.00 -5.44 4.53
CA GLU A 76 10.56 -5.00 5.82
C GLU A 76 10.65 -3.47 5.84
N GLU A 77 10.47 -2.89 7.03
CA GLU A 77 10.66 -1.47 7.33
C GLU A 77 10.08 -0.50 6.30
N PHE A 78 8.77 -0.54 6.11
CA PHE A 78 8.08 0.26 5.09
C PHE A 78 7.08 1.24 5.70
N LEU A 79 6.77 2.28 4.94
CA LEU A 79 5.82 3.32 5.29
C LEU A 79 4.54 3.12 4.48
N ILE A 80 3.39 3.15 5.15
CA ILE A 80 2.09 3.31 4.50
C ILE A 80 1.65 4.74 4.71
N VAL A 81 1.39 5.47 3.62
CA VAL A 81 0.76 6.78 3.63
C VAL A 81 -0.67 6.63 3.15
N PHE A 82 -1.58 7.30 3.86
CA PHE A 82 -2.98 7.33 3.53
C PHE A 82 -3.41 8.76 3.23
N SER A 83 -4.09 8.95 2.10
CA SER A 83 -4.69 10.24 1.71
C SER A 83 -6.17 10.07 1.43
N PHE A 84 -7.02 10.75 2.19
CA PHE A 84 -8.47 10.54 2.18
C PHE A 84 -9.22 11.69 1.50
N ASN A 85 -10.22 11.35 0.69
CA ASN A 85 -11.15 12.30 0.08
C ASN A 85 -12.62 11.91 0.32
N GLU A 86 -12.92 11.41 1.53
CA GLU A 86 -14.22 10.91 2.00
C GLU A 86 -14.60 9.54 1.43
N GLU A 87 -14.82 9.43 0.11
CA GLU A 87 -15.26 8.18 -0.52
C GLU A 87 -14.10 7.19 -0.72
N PHE A 88 -12.92 7.72 -1.05
CA PHE A 88 -11.73 6.93 -1.33
C PHE A 88 -10.56 7.32 -0.43
N CYS A 89 -9.66 6.35 -0.30
CA CYS A 89 -8.35 6.47 0.28
C CYS A 89 -7.31 6.07 -0.77
N THR A 90 -6.40 6.98 -1.08
CA THR A 90 -5.15 6.63 -1.76
C THR A 90 -4.20 6.06 -0.72
N ILE A 91 -3.67 4.87 -1.00
CA ILE A 91 -2.74 4.15 -0.15
C ILE A 91 -1.42 4.02 -0.91
N ASP A 92 -0.37 4.58 -0.33
CA ASP A 92 0.99 4.53 -0.85
C ASP A 92 1.85 3.70 0.10
N ILE A 93 2.39 2.58 -0.38
CA ILE A 93 3.27 1.69 0.37
C ILE A 93 4.70 1.89 -0.13
N ASN A 94 5.51 2.58 0.66
CA ASN A 94 6.86 2.98 0.32
C ASN A 94 7.91 2.14 1.07
N PHE A 95 8.86 1.55 0.35
CA PHE A 95 9.89 0.67 0.92
C PHE A 95 11.23 0.79 0.18
N SER A 96 12.31 0.47 0.87
CA SER A 96 13.66 0.55 0.28
C SER A 96 13.83 -0.44 -0.87
N GLU A 97 14.48 -0.02 -1.95
CA GLU A 97 14.89 -0.95 -3.02
C GLU A 97 16.01 -1.91 -2.59
N SER A 98 16.70 -1.64 -1.47
CA SER A 98 17.95 -2.33 -1.10
C SER A 98 17.78 -3.85 -1.02
N ASP A 99 16.65 -4.31 -0.49
CA ASP A 99 16.32 -5.75 -0.37
C ASP A 99 15.70 -6.34 -1.65
N TRP A 100 15.48 -5.50 -2.66
CA TRP A 100 14.82 -5.84 -3.91
C TRP A 100 15.77 -5.84 -5.09
N ILE A 101 17.04 -5.47 -4.90
CA ILE A 101 18.06 -5.46 -5.95
C ILE A 101 19.01 -6.66 -5.79
N VAL A 102 19.11 -7.47 -6.85
CA VAL A 102 20.10 -8.55 -7.00
C VAL A 102 20.93 -8.25 -8.24
N ASP A 103 22.26 -8.14 -8.08
CA ASP A 103 23.19 -7.81 -9.18
C ASP A 103 22.83 -6.52 -9.95
N ASN A 104 22.39 -5.47 -9.24
CA ASN A 104 21.90 -4.19 -9.79
C ASN A 104 20.63 -4.30 -10.65
N ILE A 105 19.88 -5.39 -10.50
CA ILE A 105 18.62 -5.62 -11.20
C ILE A 105 17.53 -5.92 -10.16
N LEU A 106 16.32 -5.45 -10.40
CA LEU A 106 15.17 -5.73 -9.55
C LEU A 106 14.88 -7.25 -9.51
N ASP A 107 14.66 -7.78 -8.31
CA ASP A 107 14.33 -9.19 -8.09
C ASP A 107 12.96 -9.50 -8.69
N LYS A 108 13.00 -10.03 -9.90
CA LYS A 108 11.82 -10.39 -10.68
C LYS A 108 10.88 -11.32 -9.90
N LYS A 109 11.40 -12.23 -9.08
CA LYS A 109 10.56 -13.16 -8.33
C LYS A 109 9.76 -12.40 -7.28
N LYS A 110 10.40 -11.56 -6.46
CA LYS A 110 9.72 -10.74 -5.46
C LYS A 110 8.67 -9.83 -6.09
N CYS A 111 8.99 -9.21 -7.22
CA CYS A 111 8.04 -8.38 -7.96
C CYS A 111 6.82 -9.18 -8.44
N LEU A 112 7.03 -10.37 -9.00
CA LEU A 112 5.91 -11.21 -9.45
C LEU A 112 5.01 -11.62 -8.28
N GLU A 113 5.60 -12.06 -7.17
CA GLU A 113 4.84 -12.46 -5.96
C GLU A 113 4.05 -11.27 -5.38
N LEU A 114 4.65 -10.07 -5.35
CA LEU A 114 3.97 -8.83 -4.95
C LEU A 114 2.80 -8.49 -5.89
N MET A 115 3.01 -8.56 -7.20
CA MET A 115 1.95 -8.25 -8.18
C MET A 115 0.82 -9.28 -8.17
N GLU A 116 1.12 -10.56 -7.94
CA GLU A 116 0.11 -11.61 -7.72
C GLU A 116 -0.77 -11.29 -6.51
N TYR A 117 -0.14 -10.88 -5.41
CA TYR A 117 -0.85 -10.46 -4.22
C TYR A 117 -1.82 -9.30 -4.52
N PHE A 118 -1.34 -8.24 -5.18
CA PHE A 118 -2.16 -7.08 -5.51
C PHE A 118 -3.25 -7.36 -6.53
N LEU A 119 -3.03 -8.20 -7.54
CA LEU A 119 -4.11 -8.63 -8.44
C LEU A 119 -5.23 -9.32 -7.67
N SER A 120 -4.89 -10.21 -6.73
CA SER A 120 -5.89 -10.88 -5.89
C SER A 120 -6.64 -9.89 -4.99
N LEU A 121 -5.94 -8.85 -4.51
CA LEU A 121 -6.52 -7.79 -3.69
C LEU A 121 -7.49 -6.94 -4.54
N MET A 122 -7.12 -6.61 -5.77
CA MET A 122 -7.96 -5.84 -6.69
C MET A 122 -9.31 -6.51 -6.94
N GLU A 123 -9.32 -7.84 -7.14
CA GLU A 123 -10.56 -8.60 -7.32
C GLU A 123 -11.44 -8.59 -6.06
N ARG A 124 -10.86 -8.73 -4.86
CA ARG A 124 -11.59 -8.77 -3.59
C ARG A 124 -12.19 -7.41 -3.19
N TYR A 125 -11.52 -6.32 -3.54
CA TYR A 125 -11.84 -4.97 -3.05
C TYR A 125 -12.32 -4.02 -4.13
N HIS A 126 -12.46 -4.50 -5.37
CA HIS A 126 -12.84 -3.70 -6.54
C HIS A 126 -11.90 -2.49 -6.76
N ILE A 127 -10.60 -2.70 -6.57
CA ILE A 127 -9.57 -1.69 -6.85
C ILE A 127 -9.38 -1.63 -8.37
N GLU A 128 -9.49 -0.43 -8.93
CA GLU A 128 -9.47 -0.23 -10.38
C GLU A 128 -8.05 -0.36 -10.97
N SER A 129 -7.06 0.17 -10.26
CA SER A 129 -5.66 0.17 -10.67
C SER A 129 -4.71 0.09 -9.48
N VAL A 130 -3.59 -0.58 -9.68
CA VAL A 130 -2.44 -0.58 -8.77
C VAL A 130 -1.20 -0.22 -9.58
N ARG A 131 -0.45 0.79 -9.13
CA ARG A 131 0.82 1.21 -9.74
C ARG A 131 1.97 0.77 -8.86
N PHE A 132 3.03 0.27 -9.46
CA PHE A 132 4.27 -0.12 -8.80
C PHE A 132 5.45 0.46 -9.55
N GLY A 133 6.37 1.10 -8.84
CA GLY A 133 7.55 1.72 -9.45
C GLY A 133 8.42 2.45 -8.45
N TYR A 134 9.30 3.30 -8.95
CA TYR A 134 10.09 4.19 -8.13
C TYR A 134 9.25 5.37 -7.66
N GLU A 135 9.46 5.85 -6.44
CA GLU A 135 8.73 6.99 -5.90
C GLU A 135 9.03 8.28 -6.70
N PRO A 136 8.00 9.02 -7.19
CA PRO A 136 6.58 8.71 -7.08
C PRO A 136 6.12 7.75 -8.20
N ALA A 137 5.51 6.62 -7.86
CA ALA A 137 5.06 5.64 -8.86
C ALA A 137 3.81 6.10 -9.63
N THR A 138 3.21 7.21 -9.21
CA THR A 138 2.13 7.91 -9.94
C THR A 138 2.62 8.55 -11.24
N ASP A 139 3.91 8.87 -11.36
CA ASP A 139 4.48 9.41 -12.57
C ASP A 139 4.72 8.29 -13.59
N ASP A 140 4.47 8.57 -14.88
CA ASP A 140 4.55 7.54 -15.92
C ASP A 140 5.99 7.08 -16.21
N ASP A 141 6.99 7.95 -16.00
CA ASP A 141 8.41 7.65 -16.25
C ASP A 141 9.05 6.78 -15.16
N THR A 142 8.48 6.77 -13.96
CA THR A 142 8.96 6.01 -12.79
C THR A 142 8.09 4.79 -12.49
N CYS A 143 6.90 4.71 -13.09
CA CYS A 143 6.02 3.55 -13.02
C CYS A 143 6.58 2.38 -13.84
N LEU A 144 6.89 1.27 -13.15
CA LEU A 144 7.40 0.05 -13.77
C LEU A 144 6.26 -0.86 -14.23
N ILE A 145 5.20 -0.96 -13.42
CA ILE A 145 4.06 -1.83 -13.65
C ILE A 145 2.78 -1.10 -13.24
N GLU A 146 1.80 -1.11 -14.13
CA GLU A 146 0.42 -0.73 -13.82
C GLU A 146 -0.50 -1.93 -14.05
N LEU A 147 -1.18 -2.35 -12.99
CA LEU A 147 -2.22 -3.37 -13.01
C LEU A 147 -3.57 -2.68 -13.20
N LYS A 148 -4.33 -3.07 -14.21
CA LYS A 148 -5.69 -2.57 -14.46
C LYS A 148 -6.73 -3.67 -14.34
N ALA A 149 -7.77 -3.42 -13.55
CA ALA A 149 -8.87 -4.35 -13.34
C ALA A 149 -9.50 -4.80 -14.67
N GLY A 150 -9.70 -6.11 -14.83
CA GLY A 150 -10.28 -6.71 -16.04
C GLY A 150 -9.41 -6.66 -17.30
N VAL A 151 -8.23 -6.03 -17.24
CA VAL A 151 -7.31 -5.89 -18.39
C VAL A 151 -6.03 -6.69 -18.15
N THR A 152 -5.42 -6.57 -16.97
CA THR A 152 -4.11 -7.17 -16.70
C THR A 152 -4.26 -8.59 -16.18
N GLN A 153 -3.56 -9.54 -16.80
CA GLN A 153 -3.44 -10.92 -16.33
C GLN A 153 -1.99 -11.21 -15.93
N MET A 154 -1.77 -12.21 -15.07
CA MET A 154 -0.43 -12.58 -14.61
C MET A 154 0.56 -12.84 -15.74
N LYS A 155 0.12 -13.47 -16.83
CA LYS A 155 0.95 -13.72 -18.01
C LYS A 155 1.51 -12.44 -18.64
N ASP A 156 0.81 -11.32 -18.50
CA ASP A 156 1.20 -10.03 -19.08
C ASP A 156 2.32 -9.37 -18.26
N ILE A 157 2.36 -9.65 -16.96
CA ILE A 157 3.37 -9.13 -16.01
C ILE A 157 4.71 -9.85 -16.20
N VAL A 158 4.68 -11.19 -16.33
CA VAL A 158 5.87 -12.04 -16.52
C VAL A 158 6.68 -11.62 -17.75
N ASN A 159 6.03 -11.07 -18.78
CA ASN A 159 6.67 -10.62 -20.02
C ASN A 159 7.25 -9.20 -19.95
N ARG A 160 6.89 -8.41 -18.92
CA ARG A 160 7.32 -7.01 -18.75
C ARG A 160 8.53 -6.86 -17.81
N LEU A 161 8.60 -7.72 -16.81
CA LEU A 161 9.76 -7.90 -15.92
C LEU A 161 10.80 -8.83 -16.56
#